data_AF-A0AAP3EL84-F1
#
_entry.id   AF-A0AAP3EL84-F1
#
_cell.length_a   1.000
_cell.length_b   1.000
_cell.length_c   1.000
_cell.angle_alpha   90.00
_cell.angle_beta   90.00
_cell.angle_gamma   90.00
#
_symmetry.space_group_name_H-M   'P 1'
#
loop_
_entity.id
_entity.type
_entity.pdbx_description
1 polymer ?
#
loop_
_entity_poly.entity_id
_entity_poly.type
_entity_poly.pdbx_seq_one_letter_code
_entity_poly.pdbx_strand_id
1 'polypeptide(L)' 'NGEKVYLYQNFKDFNKVFLQKNIEKINQYTEINHLEVKIVKRVARRASKLRFSYKIAKESEGLDIRIPYGFRG' A
#
# COMPACT_ATOMS: atom_id res chain seq x y z
N ASN A 1 5.80 -32.42 10.25
CA ASN A 1 5.14 -31.21 10.81
C ASN A 1 5.94 -29.97 10.43
N GLY A 2 5.60 -29.32 9.32
CA GLY A 2 6.37 -28.16 8.83
C GLY A 2 6.03 -26.91 9.62
N GLU A 3 6.94 -26.49 10.50
CA GLU A 3 6.79 -25.22 11.23
C GLU A 3 6.82 -24.04 10.24
N LYS A 4 5.90 -23.10 10.43
CA LYS A 4 5.88 -21.86 9.65
C LYS A 4 6.98 -20.94 10.17
N VAL A 5 8.05 -20.81 9.40
CA VAL A 5 9.12 -19.86 9.68
C VAL A 5 8.72 -18.49 9.12
N TYR A 6 8.69 -17.49 10.01
CA TYR A 6 8.40 -16.10 9.64
C TYR A 6 9.67 -15.27 9.69
N LEU A 7 9.97 -14.54 8.62
CA LEU A 7 11.14 -13.63 8.55
C LEU A 7 11.07 -12.52 9.61
N TYR A 8 9.86 -12.03 9.93
CA TYR A 8 9.63 -10.98 10.92
C TYR A 8 8.52 -11.42 11.88
N GLN A 9 8.87 -12.21 12.89
CA GLN A 9 7.89 -12.75 13.86
C GLN A 9 7.28 -11.66 14.77
N ASN A 10 8.05 -10.61 15.09
CA ASN A 10 7.57 -9.50 15.90
C ASN A 10 6.90 -8.44 15.01
N PHE A 11 5.67 -8.05 15.35
CA PHE A 11 4.94 -7.02 14.62
C PHE A 11 5.67 -5.67 14.59
N LYS A 12 6.41 -5.30 15.64
CA LYS A 12 7.16 -4.03 15.67
C LYS A 12 8.21 -3.98 14.56
N ASP A 13 8.93 -5.08 14.38
CA ASP A 13 9.95 -5.21 13.34
C ASP A 13 9.28 -5.31 11.98
N PHE A 14 8.30 -6.21 11.82
CA PHE A 14 7.52 -6.33 10.59
C PHE A 14 6.95 -4.97 10.13
N ASN A 15 6.40 -4.17 11.05
CA ASN A 15 5.90 -2.85 10.72
C ASN A 15 7.03 -1.92 10.26
N LYS A 16 8.11 -1.81 11.02
CA LYS A 16 9.19 -0.86 10.76
C LYS A 16 10.02 -1.21 9.51
N VAL A 17 10.50 -2.44 9.39
CA VAL A 17 11.42 -2.84 8.31
C VAL A 17 10.71 -3.32 7.06
N PHE A 18 9.48 -3.81 7.16
CA PHE A 18 8.74 -4.32 6.00
C PHE A 18 7.57 -3.41 5.61
N LEU A 19 6.54 -3.24 6.46
CA LEU A 19 5.33 -2.54 6.04
C LEU A 19 5.60 -1.08 5.65
N GLN A 20 6.19 -0.27 6.53
CA GLN A 20 6.36 1.16 6.27
C GLN A 20 7.22 1.41 5.02
N LYS A 21 8.32 0.68 4.85
CA LYS A 21 9.20 0.80 3.67
C LYS A 21 8.49 0.43 2.37
N ASN A 22 7.68 -0.63 2.38
CA ASN A 22 6.97 -1.04 1.17
C ASN A 22 5.77 -0.13 0.87
N ILE A 23 5.09 0.38 1.90
CA ILE A 23 4.02 1.38 1.73
C ILE A 23 4.58 2.65 1.07
N GLU A 24 5.74 3.13 1.53
CA GLU A 24 6.42 4.28 0.91
C GLU A 24 6.77 4.03 -0.55
N LYS A 25 7.36 2.87 -0.86
CA LYS A 25 7.66 2.48 -2.24
C LYS A 25 6.41 2.37 -3.12
N ILE A 26 5.33 1.77 -2.63
CA ILE A 26 4.08 1.64 -3.39
C ILE A 26 3.50 3.02 -3.67
N ASN A 27 3.46 3.91 -2.68
CA ASN A 27 3.01 5.29 -2.86
C ASN A 27 3.89 6.09 -3.83
N GLN A 28 5.18 5.76 -3.95
CA GLN A 28 6.12 6.46 -4.83
C GLN A 28 6.10 5.96 -6.28
N TYR A 29 5.94 4.64 -6.49
CA TYR A 29 6.21 4.00 -7.77
C TYR A 29 4.96 3.44 -8.46
N THR A 30 3.77 3.62 -7.89
CA THR A 30 2.52 3.13 -8.46
C THR A 30 1.44 4.20 -8.39
N GLU A 31 0.33 3.98 -9.10
CA GLU A 31 -0.85 4.84 -9.08
C GLU A 31 -1.63 4.72 -7.76
N ILE A 32 -1.27 3.74 -6.91
CA ILE A 32 -1.81 3.57 -5.57
C ILE A 32 -1.24 4.66 -4.68
N ASN A 33 -2.10 5.53 -4.18
CA ASN A 33 -1.75 6.65 -3.34
C ASN A 33 -2.57 6.66 -2.04
N HIS A 34 -2.04 7.36 -1.04
CA HIS A 34 -2.59 7.34 0.32
C HIS A 34 -2.76 5.92 0.89
N LEU A 35 -1.85 4.99 0.55
CA LEU A 35 -1.86 3.66 1.15
C LEU A 35 -1.56 3.77 2.65
N GLU A 36 -2.52 3.37 3.46
CA GLU A 36 -2.47 3.38 4.92
C GLU A 36 -2.73 1.98 5.48
N VAL A 37 -2.09 1.66 6.61
CA VAL A 37 -2.32 0.42 7.35
C VAL A 37 -2.73 0.71 8.79
N LYS A 38 -3.81 0.08 9.26
CA LYS A 38 -4.31 0.18 10.64
C LYS A 38 -4.47 -1.19 11.29
N ILE A 39 -4.18 -1.29 12.58
CA ILE A 39 -4.48 -2.49 13.37
C ILE A 39 -5.96 -2.46 13.74
N VAL A 40 -6.74 -3.42 13.23
CA VAL A 40 -8.19 -3.50 13.52
C VAL A 40 -8.53 -4.55 14.57
N LYS A 41 -7.63 -5.51 14.83
CA LYS A 41 -7.80 -6.47 15.92
C LYS A 41 -6.48 -6.75 16.62
N ARG A 42 -6.55 -6.85 17.94
CA ARG A 42 -5.47 -7.35 18.80
C ARG A 42 -5.93 -8.58 19.56
N VAL A 43 -5.02 -9.53 19.79
CA VAL A 43 -5.23 -10.73 20.63
C VAL A 43 -4.04 -10.84 21.55
N ALA A 44 -4.26 -10.98 22.87
CA ALA A 44 -3.20 -11.04 23.87
C ALA A 44 -2.15 -9.91 23.72
N ARG A 45 -2.63 -8.66 23.52
CA ARG A 45 -1.82 -7.45 23.28
C ARG A 45 -0.98 -7.46 21.98
N ARG A 46 -1.09 -8.48 21.13
CA ARG A 46 -0.42 -8.59 19.83
C ARG A 46 -1.37 -8.22 18.69
N ALA A 47 -0.88 -7.52 17.68
CA ALA A 47 -1.65 -7.24 16.46
C ALA A 47 -1.99 -8.55 15.74
N SER A 48 -3.25 -8.75 15.35
CA SER A 48 -3.70 -9.99 14.71
C SER A 48 -4.46 -9.77 13.41
N LYS A 49 -5.05 -8.58 13.20
CA LYS A 49 -5.64 -8.19 11.92
C LYS A 49 -5.26 -6.76 11.58
N LEU A 50 -4.87 -6.56 10.32
CA LEU A 50 -4.55 -5.27 9.74
C LEU A 50 -5.59 -4.94 8.68
N ARG A 51 -5.96 -3.67 8.57
CA ARG A 51 -6.75 -3.12 7.47
C ARG A 51 -5.85 -2.22 6.65
N PHE A 52 -5.76 -2.53 5.36
CA PHE A 52 -5.15 -1.66 4.37
C PHE A 52 -6.23 -0.79 3.74
N SER A 53 -5.91 0.45 3.44
CA SER A 53 -6.81 1.39 2.75
C SER A 53 -5.98 2.21 1.80
N TYR A 54 -6.49 2.44 0.60
CA TYR A 54 -5.76 3.13 -0.45
C TYR A 54 -6.73 3.86 -1.37
N LYS A 55 -6.18 4.80 -2.14
CA LYS A 55 -6.81 5.38 -3.30
C LYS A 55 -5.99 4.99 -4.53
N ILE A 56 -6.62 5.05 -5.68
CA ILE A 56 -5.93 4.95 -6.97
C ILE A 56 -6.10 6.33 -7.60
N ALA A 57 -5.00 7.03 -7.88
CA ALA A 57 -5.07 8.10 -8.85
C ALA A 57 -5.51 7.44 -10.16
N LYS A 58 -6.75 7.66 -10.57
CA LYS A 58 -7.03 7.59 -12.00
C LYS A 58 -6.03 8.55 -12.61
N GLU A 59 -5.25 8.10 -13.59
CA GLU A 59 -4.67 9.02 -14.54
C GLU A 59 -5.81 9.97 -14.90
N SER A 60 -5.69 11.24 -14.51
CA SER A 60 -6.39 12.32 -15.19
C SER A 60 -6.33 11.93 -16.64
N GLU A 61 -7.47 11.66 -17.28
CA GLU A 61 -7.56 11.32 -18.70
C GLU A 61 -6.59 12.23 -19.42
N GLY A 62 -5.41 11.69 -19.67
CA GLY A 62 -4.21 12.49 -19.75
C GLY A 62 -4.15 12.92 -21.18
N LEU A 63 -4.97 13.93 -21.52
CA LEU A 63 -5.01 14.66 -22.77
C LEU A 63 -4.21 13.92 -23.84
N ASP A 64 -4.84 12.92 -24.49
CA ASP A 64 -4.14 12.08 -25.46
C ASP A 64 -3.35 13.00 -26.39
N ILE A 65 -2.03 13.02 -26.24
CA ILE A 65 -1.14 13.93 -26.98
C ILE A 65 -1.09 13.58 -28.46
N ARG A 66 -1.67 12.44 -28.85
CA ARG A 66 -1.96 12.07 -30.24
C ARG A 66 -3.15 12.86 -30.79
N ILE A 67 -4.03 13.40 -29.95
CA ILE A 67 -5.16 14.24 -30.35
C ILE A 67 -4.71 15.70 -30.33
N PRO A 68 -4.67 16.39 -31.48
CA PRO A 68 -4.24 17.78 -31.58
C PRO A 68 -5.09 18.71 -30.71
N TYR A 69 -4.50 19.82 -30.27
CA TYR A 69 -5.07 20.72 -29.27
C TYR A 69 -6.49 21.22 -29.61
N GLY A 70 -6.78 21.45 -30.90
CA GLY A 70 -8.10 21.92 -31.38
C GLY A 70 -9.20 20.87 -31.47
N PHE A 71 -8.93 19.62 -31.12
CA PHE A 71 -9.90 18.50 -31.16
C PHE A 71 -10.18 17.91 -29.77
N ARG A 72 -9.71 18.58 -28.70
CA ARG A 72 -10.02 18.24 -27.32
C ARG A 72 -11.28 19.02 -26.92
N GLY A 73 -12.30 18.31 -26.46
CA GLY A 73 -13.61 18.87 -26.10
C GLY A 73 -13.60 19.77 -24.87
#